data_AF-A0A969FEB1-F1
#
_entry.id   AF-A0A969FEB1-F1
#
_cell.length_a   1.000
_cell.length_b   1.000
_cell.length_c   1.000
_cell.angle_alpha   90.00
_cell.angle_beta   90.00
_cell.angle_gamma   90.00
#
_symmetry.space_group_name_H-M   'P 1'
#
loop_
_entity.id
_entity.type
_entity.pdbx_description
1 polymer ?
#
loop_
_entity_poly.entity_id
_entity_poly.type
_entity_poly.pdbx_seq_one_letter_code
_entity_poly.pdbx_strand_id
1 'polypeptide(L)'
;MTTLIHPTAVIHPGANLHPTVKVGPYSVIGEKVTVGAETVIGAHVVLDGWTEVGQRNQIFPGAVIGLEPQDLKYDGSLSLVKIGDDNRIRECVTINRATRAGEATIVGDRNLLMAYVHVAHNCVIENSVVISNAVSLAGHIHIESRATIGGMVGIHQFVWVGRHAMLGAMSRIERDVPP
;
A
#
# COMPACT_ATOMS: atom_id res chain seq x y z
N MET A 1 27.00 -17.01 -4.61
CA MET A 1 26.37 -15.82 -5.24
C MET A 1 25.04 -15.60 -4.54
N THR A 2 24.82 -14.44 -3.93
CA THR A 2 23.50 -14.08 -3.39
C THR A 2 22.60 -13.72 -4.56
N THR A 3 21.58 -14.55 -4.83
CA THR A 3 20.57 -14.22 -5.84
C THR A 3 19.68 -13.09 -5.33
N LEU A 4 19.32 -12.13 -6.19
CA LEU A 4 18.43 -11.04 -5.80
C LEU A 4 17.01 -11.55 -5.49
N ILE A 5 16.60 -12.62 -6.16
CA ILE A 5 15.35 -13.33 -5.93
C ILE A 5 15.67 -14.62 -5.18
N HIS A 6 15.02 -14.83 -4.04
CA HIS A 6 15.15 -16.06 -3.28
C HIS A 6 14.52 -17.24 -4.05
N PRO A 7 15.15 -18.44 -4.09
CA PRO A 7 14.64 -19.58 -4.86
C PRO A 7 13.24 -20.07 -4.47
N THR A 8 12.77 -19.76 -3.26
CA THR A 8 11.42 -20.11 -2.78
C THR A 8 10.37 -19.02 -3.02
N ALA A 9 10.74 -17.89 -3.63
CA ALA A 9 9.76 -16.90 -4.07
C ALA A 9 8.98 -17.46 -5.27
N VAL A 10 7.67 -17.30 -5.25
CA VAL A 10 6.77 -17.69 -6.34
C VAL A 10 6.47 -16.43 -7.14
N ILE A 11 7.01 -16.35 -8.35
CA ILE A 11 6.82 -15.20 -9.24
C ILE A 11 6.12 -15.69 -10.50
N HIS A 12 4.95 -15.14 -10.78
CA HIS A 12 4.22 -15.47 -11.99
C HIS A 12 5.03 -15.02 -13.24
N PRO A 13 5.08 -15.80 -14.34
CA PRO A 13 5.85 -15.45 -15.54
C PRO A 13 5.45 -14.13 -16.21
N GLY A 14 4.21 -13.68 -15.99
CA GLY A 14 3.69 -12.40 -16.49
C GLY A 14 4.08 -11.17 -15.67
N ALA A 15 4.63 -11.36 -14.46
CA ALA A 15 5.02 -10.26 -13.60
C ALA A 15 6.23 -9.51 -14.20
N ASN A 16 6.22 -8.18 -14.10
CA ASN A 16 7.27 -7.32 -14.63
C ASN A 16 8.12 -6.70 -13.52
N LEU A 17 9.27 -7.30 -13.22
CA LEU A 17 10.17 -6.84 -12.17
C LEU A 17 11.43 -6.26 -12.80
N HIS A 18 11.84 -5.06 -12.38
CA HIS A 18 13.11 -4.51 -12.78
C HIS A 18 14.29 -5.43 -12.36
N PRO A 19 15.37 -5.58 -13.15
CA PRO A 19 16.46 -6.52 -12.86
C PRO A 19 17.18 -6.36 -11.51
N THR A 20 17.02 -5.20 -10.86
CA THR A 20 17.61 -4.89 -9.56
C THR A 20 16.69 -5.18 -8.37
N VAL A 21 15.43 -5.60 -8.62
CA VAL A 21 14.46 -5.90 -7.56
C VAL A 21 14.96 -7.08 -6.73
N LYS A 22 14.82 -6.96 -5.41
CA LYS A 22 15.13 -8.04 -4.46
C LYS A 22 13.84 -8.65 -3.93
N VAL A 23 13.76 -9.97 -3.90
CA VAL A 23 12.57 -10.70 -3.42
C VAL A 23 12.98 -11.74 -2.37
N GLY A 24 12.42 -11.61 -1.17
CA GLY A 24 12.65 -12.48 -0.05
C GLY A 24 11.94 -13.84 -0.16
N PRO A 25 12.30 -14.80 0.70
CA PRO A 25 11.76 -16.16 0.68
C PRO A 25 10.24 -16.17 0.82
N TYR A 26 9.59 -17.09 0.11
CA TYR A 26 8.14 -17.36 0.21
C TYR A 26 7.24 -16.18 -0.13
N SER A 27 7.76 -15.15 -0.81
CA SER A 27 6.93 -14.10 -1.38
C SER A 27 6.17 -14.62 -2.60
N VAL A 28 4.97 -14.11 -2.83
CA VAL A 28 4.13 -14.44 -3.99
C VAL A 28 3.89 -13.17 -4.80
N ILE A 29 4.26 -13.19 -6.08
CA ILE A 29 4.11 -12.07 -7.01
C ILE A 29 3.20 -12.50 -8.17
N GLY A 30 2.03 -11.88 -8.27
CA GLY A 30 0.98 -12.19 -9.23
C GLY A 30 1.26 -11.71 -10.66
N GLU A 31 0.42 -12.16 -11.61
CA GLU A 31 0.62 -11.96 -13.04
C GLU A 31 0.69 -10.49 -13.47
N LYS A 32 -0.15 -9.62 -12.91
CA LYS A 32 -0.31 -8.23 -13.34
C LYS A 32 0.45 -7.24 -12.48
N VAL A 33 1.48 -7.71 -11.77
CA VAL A 33 2.32 -6.90 -10.90
C VAL A 33 3.49 -6.31 -11.68
N THR A 34 3.72 -5.00 -11.53
CA THR A 34 4.92 -4.31 -12.00
C THR A 34 5.70 -3.73 -10.83
N VAL A 35 7.02 -3.92 -10.79
CA VAL A 35 7.89 -3.43 -9.71
C VAL A 35 9.12 -2.70 -10.27
N GLY A 36 9.29 -1.45 -9.85
CA GLY A 36 10.38 -0.56 -10.25
C GLY A 36 11.75 -0.91 -9.65
N ALA A 37 12.76 -0.20 -10.14
CA ALA A 37 14.16 -0.40 -9.76
C ALA A 37 14.42 -0.30 -8.25
N GLU A 38 15.40 -1.07 -7.78
CA GLU A 38 15.92 -1.09 -6.40
C GLU A 38 14.90 -1.33 -5.28
N THR A 39 13.65 -1.68 -5.61
CA THR A 39 12.64 -2.08 -4.63
C THR A 39 13.01 -3.42 -3.99
N VAL A 40 12.83 -3.50 -2.67
CA VAL A 40 13.09 -4.67 -1.85
C VAL A 40 11.78 -5.21 -1.30
N ILE A 41 11.47 -6.45 -1.65
CA ILE A 41 10.31 -7.20 -1.20
C ILE A 41 10.77 -8.20 -0.15
N GLY A 42 10.26 -8.07 1.07
CA GLY A 42 10.58 -8.94 2.22
C GLY A 42 9.98 -10.33 2.10
N ALA A 43 10.27 -11.20 3.07
CA ALA A 43 9.74 -12.56 3.10
C ALA A 43 8.21 -12.59 3.25
N HIS A 44 7.55 -13.59 2.68
CA HIS A 44 6.09 -13.77 2.83
C HIS A 44 5.24 -12.56 2.40
N VAL A 45 5.75 -11.68 1.52
CA VAL A 45 4.95 -10.60 0.92
C VAL A 45 4.08 -11.19 -0.18
N VAL A 46 2.84 -10.73 -0.28
CA VAL A 46 1.93 -11.02 -1.39
C VAL A 46 1.69 -9.73 -2.17
N LEU A 47 2.16 -9.67 -3.41
CA LEU A 47 1.77 -8.65 -4.39
C LEU A 47 0.91 -9.35 -5.44
N ASP A 48 -0.32 -8.90 -5.64
CA ASP A 48 -1.23 -9.51 -6.63
C ASP A 48 -2.14 -8.46 -7.26
N GLY A 49 -3.04 -8.87 -8.15
CA GLY A 49 -3.92 -7.97 -8.88
C GLY A 49 -3.15 -7.02 -9.81
N TRP A 50 -3.84 -5.98 -10.26
CA TRP A 50 -3.24 -4.92 -11.08
C TRP A 50 -2.52 -3.92 -10.17
N THR A 51 -1.27 -4.25 -9.84
CA THR A 51 -0.47 -3.50 -8.86
C THR A 51 0.79 -2.95 -9.51
N GLU A 52 0.94 -1.64 -9.44
CA GLU A 52 2.13 -0.91 -9.88
C GLU A 52 2.89 -0.43 -8.64
N VAL A 53 4.14 -0.88 -8.48
CA VAL A 53 5.04 -0.43 -7.41
C VAL A 53 6.23 0.29 -8.04
N GLY A 54 6.49 1.51 -7.59
CA GLY A 54 7.62 2.32 -8.02
C GLY A 54 8.97 1.80 -7.55
N GLN A 55 9.93 2.72 -7.46
CA GLN A 55 11.34 2.46 -7.21
C GLN A 55 11.72 2.63 -5.74
N ARG A 56 12.80 1.95 -5.33
CA ARG A 56 13.43 2.10 -4.00
C ARG A 56 12.46 1.93 -2.82
N ASN A 57 11.37 1.20 -3.03
CA ASN A 57 10.44 0.87 -1.97
C ASN A 57 11.02 -0.24 -1.10
N GLN A 58 10.68 -0.23 0.19
CA GLN A 58 10.99 -1.31 1.11
C GLN A 58 9.68 -1.88 1.67
N ILE A 59 9.32 -3.08 1.19
CA ILE A 59 8.11 -3.78 1.59
C ILE A 59 8.51 -4.89 2.56
N PHE A 60 8.02 -4.81 3.79
CA PHE A 60 8.41 -5.69 4.89
C PHE A 60 7.53 -6.94 4.96
N PRO A 61 7.95 -7.97 5.75
CA PRO A 61 7.30 -9.26 5.74
C PRO A 61 5.80 -9.27 6.02
N GLY A 62 5.07 -10.14 5.33
CA GLY A 62 3.64 -10.35 5.54
C GLY A 62 2.74 -9.23 4.98
N ALA A 63 3.29 -8.20 4.33
CA ALA A 63 2.47 -7.21 3.64
C ALA A 63 1.69 -7.86 2.48
N VAL A 64 0.43 -7.44 2.29
CA VAL A 64 -0.48 -7.96 1.27
C VAL A 64 -1.06 -6.79 0.47
N ILE A 65 -0.69 -6.68 -0.79
CA ILE A 65 -0.96 -5.51 -1.62
C ILE A 65 -1.62 -5.95 -2.94
N GLY A 66 -2.72 -5.29 -3.29
CA GLY A 66 -3.38 -5.45 -4.59
C GLY A 66 -4.53 -6.44 -4.64
N LEU A 67 -4.82 -7.12 -3.53
CA LEU A 67 -6.01 -7.96 -3.41
C LEU A 67 -7.30 -7.13 -3.53
N GLU A 68 -8.39 -7.82 -3.86
CA GLU A 68 -9.71 -7.25 -4.03
C GLU A 68 -10.18 -6.40 -2.84
N PRO A 69 -10.97 -5.36 -3.10
CA PRO A 69 -11.55 -4.54 -2.04
C PRO A 69 -12.50 -5.36 -1.17
N GLN A 70 -12.65 -4.96 0.09
CA GLN A 70 -13.63 -5.51 1.02
C GLN A 70 -15.04 -4.87 0.85
N ASP A 71 -15.25 -4.12 -0.23
CA ASP A 71 -16.52 -3.50 -0.56
C ASP A 71 -17.44 -4.54 -1.24
N LEU A 72 -18.62 -4.78 -0.66
CA LEU A 72 -19.61 -5.71 -1.22
C LEU A 72 -20.13 -5.29 -2.60
N LYS A 73 -19.88 -4.05 -3.03
CA LYS A 73 -20.21 -3.57 -4.38
C LYS A 73 -19.20 -4.03 -5.43
N TYR A 74 -18.10 -4.66 -5.04
CA TYR A 74 -17.09 -5.14 -5.97
C TYR A 74 -17.64 -6.29 -6.82
N ASP A 75 -17.48 -6.15 -8.13
CA ASP A 75 -18.06 -7.03 -9.15
C ASP A 75 -17.00 -7.79 -9.98
N GLY A 76 -15.75 -7.79 -9.52
CA GLY A 76 -14.62 -8.30 -10.31
C GLY A 76 -14.01 -7.28 -11.26
N SER A 77 -14.42 -6.00 -11.17
CA SER A 77 -13.87 -4.89 -11.95
C SER A 77 -12.34 -4.85 -12.00
N LEU A 78 -11.82 -4.46 -13.17
CA LEU A 78 -10.40 -4.18 -13.38
C LEU A 78 -10.03 -2.84 -12.73
N SER A 79 -9.60 -2.90 -11.48
CA SER A 79 -9.14 -1.76 -10.69
C SER A 79 -7.71 -1.97 -10.20
N LEU A 80 -7.05 -0.88 -9.79
CA LEU A 80 -5.60 -0.86 -9.58
C LEU A 80 -5.19 -0.50 -8.15
N VAL A 81 -3.95 -0.86 -7.82
CA VAL A 81 -3.14 -0.21 -6.78
C VAL A 81 -1.94 0.45 -7.47
N LYS A 82 -1.64 1.70 -7.11
CA LYS A 82 -0.46 2.44 -7.57
C LYS A 82 0.32 2.96 -6.38
N ILE A 83 1.58 2.53 -6.27
CA ILE A 83 2.52 2.94 -5.22
C ILE A 83 3.69 3.65 -5.89
N GLY A 84 4.01 4.85 -5.42
CA GLY A 84 5.14 5.66 -5.87
C GLY A 84 6.48 5.14 -5.37
N ASP A 85 7.40 6.07 -5.11
CA ASP A 85 8.80 5.78 -4.84
C ASP A 85 9.20 5.97 -3.37
N ASP A 86 10.28 5.31 -2.96
CA ASP A 86 10.94 5.54 -1.66
C ASP A 86 10.05 5.31 -0.42
N ASN A 87 9.01 4.48 -0.53
CA ASN A 87 8.12 4.17 0.59
C ASN A 87 8.68 3.06 1.48
N ARG A 88 8.34 3.11 2.77
CA ARG A 88 8.53 2.03 3.73
C ARG A 88 7.18 1.47 4.14
N ILE A 89 6.88 0.27 3.67
CA ILE A 89 5.62 -0.43 3.91
C ILE A 89 5.91 -1.57 4.88
N ARG A 90 5.56 -1.37 6.15
CA ARG A 90 5.93 -2.26 7.25
C ARG A 90 5.13 -3.56 7.28
N GLU A 91 5.41 -4.36 8.30
CA GLU A 91 4.91 -5.72 8.45
C GLU A 91 3.38 -5.75 8.47
N CYS A 92 2.79 -6.74 7.78
CA CYS A 92 1.36 -6.97 7.75
C CYS A 92 0.51 -5.76 7.29
N VAL A 93 1.09 -4.81 6.56
CA VAL A 93 0.32 -3.74 5.91
C VAL A 93 -0.55 -4.35 4.82
N THR A 94 -1.80 -3.88 4.72
CA THR A 94 -2.73 -4.28 3.67
C THR A 94 -3.12 -3.07 2.83
N ILE A 95 -3.10 -3.22 1.51
CA ILE A 95 -3.50 -2.18 0.56
C ILE A 95 -4.39 -2.82 -0.51
N ASN A 96 -5.68 -2.51 -0.50
CA ASN A 96 -6.62 -3.06 -1.48
C ASN A 96 -6.73 -2.18 -2.72
N ARG A 97 -6.95 -2.82 -3.88
CA ARG A 97 -7.30 -2.11 -5.12
C ARG A 97 -8.64 -1.39 -4.98
N ALA A 98 -8.90 -0.44 -5.88
CA ALA A 98 -10.16 0.29 -5.92
C ALA A 98 -11.37 -0.60 -6.27
N THR A 99 -12.59 -0.06 -6.18
CA THR A 99 -13.81 -0.83 -6.43
C THR A 99 -14.18 -0.93 -7.90
N ARG A 100 -14.16 0.17 -8.68
CA ARG A 100 -14.67 0.14 -10.06
C ARG A 100 -13.58 0.10 -11.12
N ALA A 101 -13.98 -0.29 -12.33
CA ALA A 101 -13.10 -0.35 -13.48
C ALA A 101 -12.40 0.99 -13.75
N GLY A 102 -11.07 0.95 -13.91
CA GLY A 102 -10.24 2.13 -14.19
C GLY A 102 -9.92 3.01 -12.98
N GLU A 103 -10.47 2.71 -11.79
CA GLU A 103 -10.12 3.41 -10.56
C GLU A 103 -8.87 2.80 -9.92
N ALA A 104 -8.21 3.56 -9.04
CA ALA A 104 -7.02 3.13 -8.33
C ALA A 104 -7.03 3.55 -6.85
N THR A 105 -6.45 2.72 -6.00
CA THR A 105 -5.91 3.13 -4.70
C THR A 105 -4.49 3.62 -4.92
N ILE A 106 -4.17 4.83 -4.44
CA ILE A 106 -2.92 5.53 -4.75
C ILE A 106 -2.14 5.79 -3.46
N VAL A 107 -0.86 5.44 -3.44
CA VAL A 107 0.11 5.82 -2.42
C VAL A 107 1.26 6.53 -3.13
N GLY A 108 1.55 7.77 -2.75
CA GLY A 108 2.62 8.57 -3.34
C GLY A 108 4.01 8.15 -2.87
N ASP A 109 4.88 9.12 -2.67
CA ASP A 109 6.31 8.91 -2.41
C ASP A 109 6.71 9.16 -0.96
N ARG A 110 7.80 8.51 -0.53
CA ARG A 110 8.48 8.76 0.75
C ARG A 110 7.57 8.59 1.96
N ASN A 111 6.55 7.76 1.88
CA ASN A 111 5.64 7.49 2.98
C ASN A 111 6.20 6.40 3.91
N LEU A 112 5.80 6.47 5.18
CA LEU A 112 5.99 5.40 6.15
C LEU A 112 4.62 4.87 6.57
N LEU A 113 4.30 3.65 6.14
CA LEU A 113 3.14 2.90 6.62
C LEU A 113 3.65 1.88 7.63
N MET A 114 3.37 2.09 8.93
CA MET A 114 3.83 1.21 9.99
C MET A 114 3.01 -0.09 10.06
N ALA A 115 3.42 -1.00 10.93
CA ALA A 115 2.88 -2.36 10.95
C ALA A 115 1.37 -2.37 11.18
N TYR A 116 0.67 -3.27 10.50
CA TYR A 116 -0.79 -3.45 10.55
C TYR A 116 -1.62 -2.26 10.05
N VAL A 117 -1.03 -1.31 9.31
CA VAL A 117 -1.83 -0.29 8.61
C VAL A 117 -2.71 -0.97 7.56
N HIS A 118 -3.97 -0.57 7.50
CA HIS A 118 -4.91 -0.95 6.47
C HIS A 118 -5.27 0.25 5.59
N VAL A 119 -5.05 0.12 4.29
CA VAL A 119 -5.47 1.07 3.25
C VAL A 119 -6.57 0.43 2.43
N ALA A 120 -7.81 0.85 2.64
CA ALA A 120 -8.94 0.37 1.88
C ALA A 120 -8.94 0.89 0.43
N HIS A 121 -9.95 0.44 -0.31
CA HIS A 121 -10.18 0.80 -1.71
C HIS A 121 -10.31 2.31 -1.93
N ASN A 122 -9.86 2.78 -3.10
CA ASN A 122 -10.01 4.16 -3.56
C ASN A 122 -9.36 5.23 -2.67
N CYS A 123 -8.49 4.84 -1.72
CA CYS A 123 -7.75 5.82 -0.94
C CYS A 123 -6.69 6.51 -1.80
N VAL A 124 -6.39 7.76 -1.45
CA VAL A 124 -5.26 8.54 -1.98
C VAL A 124 -4.41 8.99 -0.81
N ILE A 125 -3.19 8.49 -0.73
CA ILE A 125 -2.16 8.95 0.21
C ILE A 125 -1.14 9.69 -0.63
N GLU A 126 -0.90 10.97 -0.35
CA GLU A 126 0.10 11.76 -1.06
C GLU A 126 1.53 11.41 -0.58
N ASN A 127 2.39 12.41 -0.34
CA ASN A 127 3.82 12.22 -0.17
C ASN A 127 4.27 12.53 1.26
N SER A 128 5.29 11.82 1.73
CA SER A 128 5.92 12.07 3.04
C SER A 128 4.94 12.01 4.22
N VAL A 129 3.90 11.19 4.09
CA VAL A 129 2.92 10.87 5.14
C VAL A 129 3.50 9.82 6.08
N VAL A 130 3.25 9.98 7.37
CA VAL A 130 3.56 8.97 8.39
C VAL A 130 2.27 8.41 8.95
N ILE A 131 2.06 7.11 8.79
CA ILE A 131 0.92 6.39 9.34
C ILE A 131 1.43 5.37 10.34
N SER A 132 1.12 5.60 11.61
CA SER A 132 1.58 4.77 12.73
C SER A 132 0.84 3.44 12.80
N ASN A 133 1.29 2.54 13.69
CA ASN A 133 0.81 1.16 13.75
C ASN A 133 -0.72 1.04 13.86
N ALA A 134 -1.27 0.01 13.22
CA ALA A 134 -2.68 -0.39 13.33
C ALA A 134 -3.69 0.72 13.03
N VAL A 135 -3.35 1.66 12.14
CA VAL A 135 -4.31 2.62 11.60
C VAL A 135 -5.15 1.94 10.53
N SER A 136 -6.46 2.16 10.59
CA SER A 136 -7.41 1.64 9.62
C SER A 136 -8.03 2.79 8.83
N LEU A 137 -7.72 2.84 7.54
CA LEU A 137 -8.32 3.75 6.58
C LEU A 137 -9.49 3.02 5.89
N ALA A 138 -10.72 3.51 6.05
CA ALA A 138 -11.87 3.07 5.27
C ALA A 138 -11.81 3.58 3.80
N GLY A 139 -12.79 3.19 2.98
CA GLY A 139 -12.77 3.51 1.55
C GLY A 139 -12.78 5.01 1.25
N HIS A 140 -12.16 5.41 0.14
CA HIS A 140 -12.17 6.78 -0.40
C HIS A 140 -11.56 7.87 0.50
N ILE A 141 -10.61 7.53 1.37
CA ILE A 141 -9.90 8.53 2.17
C ILE A 141 -8.85 9.26 1.33
N HIS A 142 -8.72 10.57 1.53
CA HIS A 142 -7.61 11.37 0.99
C HIS A 142 -6.72 11.85 2.14
N ILE A 143 -5.43 11.55 2.10
CA ILE A 143 -4.42 12.05 3.06
C ILE A 143 -3.40 12.88 2.30
N GLU A 144 -3.38 14.18 2.58
CA GLU A 144 -2.45 15.11 1.96
C GLU A 144 -1.03 14.97 2.53
N SER A 145 -0.08 15.52 1.77
CA SER A 145 1.34 15.33 2.05
C SER A 145 1.72 15.80 3.45
N ARG A 146 2.71 15.13 4.07
CA ARG A 146 3.26 15.49 5.38
C ARG A 146 2.29 15.42 6.56
N ALA A 147 1.08 14.88 6.37
CA ALA A 147 0.22 14.54 7.49
C ALA A 147 0.84 13.41 8.34
N THR A 148 0.55 13.41 9.64
CA THR A 148 0.97 12.37 10.58
C THR A 148 -0.24 11.77 11.28
N ILE A 149 -0.41 10.46 11.15
CA ILE A 149 -1.52 9.72 11.74
C ILE A 149 -0.99 8.90 12.90
N GLY A 150 -1.44 9.20 14.12
CA GLY A 150 -1.12 8.44 15.32
C GLY A 150 -1.64 7.01 15.26
N GLY A 151 -1.06 6.11 16.08
CA GLY A 151 -1.38 4.68 16.00
C GLY A 151 -2.81 4.37 16.45
N MET A 152 -3.37 3.27 15.96
CA MET A 152 -4.73 2.79 16.29
C MET A 152 -5.83 3.80 15.97
N VAL A 153 -5.60 4.71 15.01
CA VAL A 153 -6.62 5.63 14.52
C VAL A 153 -7.52 4.90 13.53
N GLY A 154 -8.83 5.10 13.67
CA GLY A 154 -9.81 4.70 12.66
C GLY A 154 -10.32 5.94 11.92
N ILE A 155 -10.24 5.92 10.59
CA ILE A 155 -10.75 7.01 9.74
C ILE A 155 -11.93 6.48 8.93
N HIS A 156 -13.08 7.15 9.04
CA HIS A 156 -14.30 6.79 8.34
C HIS A 156 -14.19 7.09 6.84
N GLN A 157 -14.97 6.40 6.03
CA GLN A 157 -14.96 6.55 4.57
C GLN A 157 -15.22 8.00 4.14
N PHE A 158 -14.62 8.40 3.01
CA PHE A 158 -14.72 9.73 2.39
C PHE A 158 -14.11 10.91 3.16
N VAL A 159 -13.37 10.66 4.24
CA VAL A 159 -12.69 11.72 5.00
C VAL A 159 -11.44 12.22 4.27
N TRP A 160 -11.24 13.53 4.31
CA TRP A 160 -10.03 14.22 3.87
C TRP A 160 -9.17 14.66 5.06
N VAL A 161 -7.89 14.30 5.08
CA VAL A 161 -6.90 14.76 6.07
C VAL A 161 -5.93 15.72 5.41
N GLY A 162 -5.95 16.97 5.85
CA GLY A 162 -5.18 18.08 5.28
C GLY A 162 -3.68 17.98 5.49
N ARG A 163 -2.95 18.69 4.63
CA ARG A 163 -1.49 18.76 4.62
C ARG A 163 -0.98 19.21 5.97
N HIS A 164 0.08 18.57 6.48
CA HIS A 164 0.65 18.86 7.81
C HIS A 164 -0.25 18.58 9.03
N ALA A 165 -1.50 18.12 8.86
CA ALA A 165 -2.35 17.75 9.97
C ALA A 165 -1.74 16.62 10.81
N MET A 166 -2.01 16.63 12.12
CA MET A 166 -1.59 15.57 13.03
C MET A 166 -2.80 15.01 13.78
N LEU A 167 -3.05 13.71 13.59
CA LEU A 167 -4.11 12.99 14.30
C LEU A 167 -3.53 12.29 15.53
N GLY A 168 -4.13 12.53 16.70
CA GLY A 168 -3.75 11.84 17.93
C GLY A 168 -4.08 10.34 17.86
N ALA A 169 -3.23 9.51 18.49
CA ALA A 169 -3.42 8.07 18.57
C ALA A 169 -4.78 7.69 19.20
N MET A 170 -5.31 6.51 18.86
CA MET A 170 -6.59 5.98 19.36
C MET A 170 -7.82 6.86 19.06
N SER A 171 -7.72 7.78 18.10
CA SER A 171 -8.84 8.65 17.71
C SER A 171 -9.74 7.98 16.67
N ARG A 172 -11.02 8.38 16.66
CA ARG A 172 -11.96 8.11 15.56
C ARG A 172 -12.21 9.39 14.79
N ILE A 173 -11.93 9.39 13.49
CA ILE A 173 -12.12 10.55 12.62
C ILE A 173 -13.30 10.28 11.68
N GLU A 174 -14.32 11.14 11.75
CA GLU A 174 -15.54 11.02 10.93
C GLU A 174 -15.79 12.22 10.00
N ARG A 175 -14.95 13.23 10.11
CA ARG A 175 -15.05 14.49 9.37
C ARG A 175 -13.66 14.91 8.93
N ASP A 176 -13.64 15.75 7.91
CA ASP A 176 -12.41 16.27 7.35
C ASP A 176 -11.59 17.01 8.43
N VAL A 177 -10.28 16.90 8.30
CA VAL A 177 -9.31 17.56 9.18
C VAL A 177 -8.58 18.60 8.34
N PRO A 178 -8.73 19.90 8.63
CA PRO A 178 -8.05 20.95 7.85
C PRO A 178 -6.52 20.90 8.04
N PRO A 179 -5.76 21.52 7.12
CA PRO A 179 -4.30 21.64 7.21
C PRO A 179 -3.83 22.53 8.38
#